data_AF-A0A2V4PML3-F1
#
_entry.id   AF-A0A2V4PML3-F1
#
_cell.length_a   1.000
_cell.length_b   1.000
_cell.length_c   1.000
_cell.angle_alpha   90.00
_cell.angle_beta   90.00
_cell.angle_gamma   90.00
#
_symmetry.space_group_name_H-M   'P 1'
#
loop_
_entity.id
_entity.type
_entity.pdbx_description
1 polymer ?
#
loop_
_entity_poly.entity_id
_entity_poly.type
_entity_poly.pdbx_seq_one_letter_code
_entity_poly.pdbx_strand_id
1 'polypeptide(L)' 'METHRNESEPLIDVAALSADTRYRLVRFRGHGTEPLDEQEFRAEAGRFFPAIDLDDPEQVHWADHPWEWPAWRPGEA' A
#
# COMPACT_ATOMS: atom_id res chain seq x y z
N MET A 1 -25.97 14.24 2.78
CA MET A 1 -24.98 13.84 1.75
C MET A 1 -24.38 12.54 2.24
N GLU A 2 -24.99 11.45 1.84
CA GLU A 2 -24.59 10.10 2.22
C GLU A 2 -23.41 9.71 1.33
N THR A 3 -22.20 9.67 1.90
CA THR A 3 -21.10 8.94 1.29
C THR A 3 -21.10 7.57 1.90
N HIS A 4 -21.49 6.60 1.08
CA HIS A 4 -21.68 5.19 1.35
C HIS A 4 -20.76 4.63 2.44
N ARG A 5 -21.39 3.93 3.39
CA ARG A 5 -20.74 2.99 4.29
C ARG A 5 -19.93 2.00 3.43
N ASN A 6 -18.62 2.13 3.38
CA ASN A 6 -17.78 1.20 2.65
C ASN A 6 -17.61 -0.06 3.52
N GLU A 7 -18.58 -0.97 3.46
CA GLU A 7 -18.62 -2.19 4.29
C GLU A 7 -17.52 -3.22 3.93
N SER A 8 -16.66 -2.91 2.95
CA SER A 8 -15.42 -3.65 2.66
C SER A 8 -14.28 -2.68 2.40
N GLU A 9 -13.82 -1.95 3.42
CA GLU A 9 -12.50 -1.31 3.33
C GLU A 9 -11.41 -2.39 3.29
N PRO A 10 -10.52 -2.34 2.28
CA PRO A 10 -9.42 -3.30 2.16
C PRO A 10 -8.55 -3.26 3.42
N LEU A 11 -7.89 -4.37 3.73
CA LEU A 11 -6.96 -4.44 4.88
C LEU A 11 -5.77 -3.51 4.67
N ILE A 12 -5.34 -3.38 3.41
CA ILE A 12 -4.23 -2.56 2.98
C ILE A 12 -4.69 -1.70 1.81
N ASP A 13 -4.37 -0.42 1.89
CA ASP A 13 -4.63 0.55 0.83
C ASP A 13 -3.31 1.20 0.41
N VAL A 14 -2.86 0.93 -0.81
CA VAL A 14 -1.62 1.43 -1.38
C VAL A 14 -1.92 2.64 -2.25
N ALA A 15 -1.33 3.79 -1.89
CA ALA A 15 -1.53 5.04 -2.62
C ALA A 15 -0.90 5.01 -4.02
N ALA A 16 -1.30 5.99 -4.84
CA ALA A 16 -0.81 6.14 -6.21
C ALA A 16 0.71 6.26 -6.27
N LEU A 17 1.28 5.89 -7.42
CA LEU A 17 2.73 5.94 -7.62
C LEU A 17 3.17 7.40 -7.70
N SER A 18 3.99 7.83 -6.73
CA SER A 18 4.59 9.17 -6.74
C SER A 18 6.04 9.08 -7.18
N ALA A 19 6.36 9.63 -8.34
CA ALA A 19 7.73 9.67 -8.88
C ALA A 19 8.68 10.56 -8.06
N ASP A 20 8.15 11.40 -7.19
CA ASP A 20 8.91 12.33 -6.33
C ASP A 20 9.45 11.66 -5.06
N THR A 21 8.89 10.52 -4.66
CA THR A 21 9.22 9.84 -3.40
C THR A 21 9.75 8.43 -3.61
N ARG A 22 10.80 8.07 -2.86
CA ARG A 22 11.38 6.71 -2.81
C ARG A 22 10.40 5.64 -2.31
N TYR A 23 9.33 6.06 -1.64
CA TYR A 23 8.38 5.19 -0.95
C TYR A 23 6.97 5.45 -1.45
N ARG A 24 6.14 4.42 -1.37
CA ARG A 24 4.69 4.50 -1.60
C ARG A 24 4.00 4.56 -0.24
N LEU A 25 2.99 5.42 -0.13
CA LEU A 25 2.20 5.48 1.11
C LEU A 25 1.28 4.28 1.17
N VAL A 26 1.42 3.48 2.22
CA VAL A 26 0.59 2.30 2.47
C VAL A 26 -0.19 2.53 3.75
N ARG A 27 -1.51 2.42 3.66
CA ARG A 27 -2.40 2.49 4.81
C ARG A 27 -2.81 1.09 5.24
N PHE A 28 -2.39 0.71 6.43
CA PHE A 28 -2.79 -0.54 7.08
C PHE A 28 -3.99 -0.28 7.98
N ARG A 29 -5.06 -1.04 7.76
CA ARG A 29 -6.30 -0.93 8.53
C ARG A 29 -6.03 -1.18 10.01
N GLY A 30 -6.24 -0.16 10.84
CA GLY A 30 -6.03 -0.23 12.29
C GLY A 30 -4.61 0.09 12.78
N HIS A 31 -3.64 0.29 11.87
CA HIS A 31 -2.24 0.60 12.22
C HIS A 31 -1.81 2.01 11.80
N GLY A 32 -2.34 2.53 10.69
CA GLY A 32 -2.04 3.89 10.22
C GLY A 32 -1.60 3.92 8.77
N THR A 33 -0.98 5.03 8.36
CA THR A 33 -0.42 5.20 7.01
C THR A 33 1.08 5.44 7.10
N GLU A 34 1.85 4.62 6.39
CA GLU A 34 3.30 4.59 6.45
C GLU A 34 3.92 4.58 5.05
N PRO A 35 4.98 5.36 4.80
CA PRO A 35 5.72 5.32 3.55
C PRO A 35 6.63 4.08 3.54
N LEU A 36 6.33 3.10 2.70
CA LEU A 36 7.10 1.86 2.57
C LEU A 36 7.66 1.66 1.16
N ASP A 37 8.69 0.83 1.04
CA ASP A 37 9.12 0.25 -0.24
C ASP A 37 8.58 -1.18 -0.39
N GLU A 38 8.87 -1.84 -1.52
CA GLU A 38 8.40 -3.20 -1.78
C GLU A 38 8.75 -4.20 -0.66
N GLN A 39 9.98 -4.18 -0.17
CA GLN A 39 10.45 -5.14 0.83
C GLN A 39 9.83 -4.85 2.20
N GLU A 40 9.84 -3.58 2.60
CA GLU A 40 9.22 -3.13 3.85
C GLU A 40 7.71 -3.43 3.85
N PHE A 41 7.04 -3.21 2.72
CA PHE A 41 5.63 -3.53 2.53
C PHE A 41 5.34 -5.01 2.79
N ARG A 42 6.08 -5.92 2.16
CA ARG A 42 5.90 -7.37 2.34
C ARG A 42 6.16 -7.78 3.79
N ALA A 43 7.17 -7.19 4.42
CA ALA A 43 7.52 -7.48 5.81
C ALA A 43 6.42 -7.00 6.78
N GLU A 44 6.00 -5.74 6.67
CA GLU A 44 5.00 -5.14 7.55
C GLU A 44 3.60 -5.72 7.30
N ALA A 45 3.23 -6.00 6.05
CA ALA A 45 1.98 -6.68 5.74
C ALA A 45 1.93 -8.08 6.37
N GLY A 46 3.00 -8.87 6.27
CA GLY A 46 3.09 -10.17 6.94
C GLY A 46 3.14 -10.08 8.47
N ARG A 47 3.69 -8.98 9.01
CA ARG A 47 3.74 -8.71 10.45
C ARG A 47 2.37 -8.35 11.02
N PHE A 48 1.65 -7.46 10.37
CA PHE A 48 0.33 -7.00 10.82
C PHE A 48 -0.78 -8.02 10.48
N PHE A 49 -0.68 -8.65 9.32
CA PHE A 49 -1.68 -9.58 8.80
C PHE A 49 -1.00 -10.87 8.32
N PRO A 50 -0.68 -11.82 9.23
CA PRO A 50 0.07 -13.03 8.87
C PRO A 50 -0.66 -13.98 7.92
N ALA A 51 -1.97 -13.82 7.73
CA ALA A 51 -2.79 -14.60 6.81
C ALA A 51 -3.21 -13.79 5.57
N ILE A 52 -2.59 -12.63 5.33
CA ILE A 52 -2.95 -11.77 4.20
C ILE A 52 -2.51 -12.38 2.89
N ASP A 53 -3.39 -12.26 1.89
CA ASP A 53 -3.02 -12.47 0.51
C ASP A 53 -2.74 -11.11 -0.14
N LEU A 54 -1.49 -10.89 -0.54
CA LEU A 54 -1.07 -9.60 -1.13
C LEU A 54 -1.50 -9.43 -2.58
N ASP A 55 -1.89 -10.52 -3.25
CA ASP A 55 -2.36 -10.52 -4.63
C ASP A 55 -3.89 -10.37 -4.69
N ASP A 56 -4.58 -10.65 -3.59
CA ASP A 56 -6.02 -10.50 -3.46
C ASP A 56 -6.46 -9.03 -3.43
N PRO A 57 -7.21 -8.54 -4.46
CA PRO A 57 -7.62 -7.14 -4.54
C PRO A 57 -8.69 -6.76 -3.51
N GLU A 58 -9.35 -7.74 -2.87
CA GLU A 58 -10.28 -7.48 -1.76
C GLU A 58 -9.53 -7.17 -0.45
N GLN A 59 -8.31 -7.70 -0.29
CA GLN A 59 -7.45 -7.44 0.86
C GLN A 59 -6.48 -6.28 0.62
N VAL A 60 -5.88 -6.20 -0.57
CA VAL A 60 -4.91 -5.17 -0.93
C VAL A 60 -5.43 -4.35 -2.10
N HIS A 61 -5.85 -3.13 -1.79
CA HIS A 61 -6.24 -2.18 -2.80
C HIS A 61 -5.04 -1.37 -3.27
N TRP A 62 -4.82 -1.33 -4.58
CA TRP A 62 -3.83 -0.47 -5.21
C TRP A 62 -4.54 0.67 -5.91
N ALA A 63 -4.22 1.91 -5.55
CA ALA A 63 -4.81 3.08 -6.20
C ALA A 63 -4.43 3.17 -7.68
N ASP A 64 -3.26 2.64 -8.06
CA ASP A 64 -2.74 2.61 -9.42
C ASP A 64 -1.60 1.57 -9.54
N HIS A 65 -1.27 1.11 -10.74
CA HIS A 65 -0.16 0.17 -11.04
C HIS A 65 0.15 -0.86 -9.92
N PRO A 66 -0.58 -1.99 -9.85
CA PRO A 66 -0.39 -2.97 -8.79
C PRO A 66 1.00 -3.59 -8.86
N TRP A 67 1.60 -3.85 -7.70
CA TRP A 67 2.97 -4.36 -7.55
C TRP A 67 4.08 -3.46 -8.12
N GLU A 68 3.74 -2.27 -8.63
CA GLU A 68 4.73 -1.31 -9.09
C GLU A 68 5.17 -0.43 -7.93
N TRP A 69 6.48 -0.31 -7.74
CA TRP A 69 7.06 0.57 -6.73
C TRP A 69 7.87 1.64 -7.43
N PRO A 70 7.98 2.84 -6.83
CA PRO A 70 8.74 3.91 -7.45
C PRO A 70 10.17 3.40 -7.59
N ALA A 71 10.63 3.29 -8.84
CA ALA A 71 11.97 2.82 -9.13
C ALA A 71 12.93 3.84 -8.52
N TRP A 72 13.42 3.55 -7.32
CA TRP A 72 14.46 4.35 -6.71
C TRP A 72 15.61 4.42 -7.70
N ARG A 73 15.80 5.59 -8.31
CA ARG A 73 16.96 5.93 -9.12
C ARG A 73 17.99 6.47 -8.13
N PRO A 74 18.99 5.68 -7.70
CA PRO A 74 20.16 6.27 -7.08
C PRO A 74 20.83 7.18 -8.13
N GLY A 75 20.66 8.50 -8.00
CA GLY A 75 21.49 9.48 -8.71
C GLY A 75 20.79 10.39 -9.71
N GLU A 76 19.77 11.14 -9.30
CA GLU A 76 19.63 12.50 -9.81
C GLU A 76 20.03 13.45 -8.67
N ALA A 77 21.02 14.29 -8.96
CA ALA A 77 22.00 14.87 -8.05
C ALA A 77 21.53 16.12 -7.28
#